data_AF-A0A938B2D0-F1
#
_entry.id   AF-A0A938B2D0-F1
#
_cell.length_a   1.000
_cell.length_b   1.000
_cell.length_c   1.000
_cell.angle_alpha   90.00
_cell.angle_beta   90.00
_cell.angle_gamma   90.00
#
_symmetry.space_group_name_H-M   'P 1'
#
loop_
_entity.id
_entity.type
_entity.pdbx_description
1 polymer ?
#
loop_
_entity_poly.entity_id
_entity_poly.type
_entity_poly.pdbx_seq_one_letter_code
_entity_poly.pdbx_strand_id
1 'polypeptide(L)'
;MATRKPVTAHCPATRWSLDDLVAAFQQQPGSRPPSRSSLWRILEEADLKPHRSVCWLNSHDPDFEAKAHTICQLYIKALRFFQEGRLVICADEKTGMQILQRAYPTQPVQPSKPEKREDEYIRHGVRALLASFVVPTGQLVWNLGQTRTSADWAAHLTTVVQQLPVMQRYDWVVDNLHTHWSLGNLHPSGPPHGML
;
A
#
# COMPACT_ATOMS: atom_id res chain seq x y z
N MET A 1 14.80 20.94 17.45
CA MET A 1 14.83 21.56 16.10
C MET A 1 14.49 20.54 15.01
N ALA A 2 15.17 19.39 14.98
CA ALA A 2 14.97 18.30 14.02
C ALA A 2 13.54 17.72 13.94
N THR A 3 12.71 17.88 14.98
CA THR A 3 11.31 17.42 15.04
C THR A 3 10.29 18.47 14.59
N ARG A 4 10.72 19.71 14.28
CA ARG A 4 9.86 20.78 13.75
C ARG A 4 10.05 20.90 12.24
N LYS A 5 9.10 21.52 11.54
CA LYS A 5 9.23 21.77 10.10
C LYS A 5 10.38 22.75 9.82
N PRO A 6 11.21 22.55 8.78
CA PRO A 6 12.34 23.45 8.49
C PRO A 6 11.94 24.92 8.31
N VAL A 7 10.75 25.18 7.78
CA VAL A 7 10.18 26.54 7.66
C VAL A 7 10.11 27.30 8.99
N THR A 8 9.97 26.59 10.12
CA THR A 8 9.95 27.22 11.46
C THR A 8 11.30 27.78 11.89
N ALA A 9 12.36 27.45 11.15
CA ALA A 9 13.72 27.95 11.32
C ALA A 9 14.18 28.71 10.06
N HIS A 10 13.24 29.23 9.26
CA HIS A 10 13.51 29.99 8.02
C HIS A 10 14.31 29.21 6.96
N CYS A 11 14.31 27.87 7.02
CA CYS A 11 14.89 27.03 5.99
C CYS A 11 13.82 26.72 4.91
N PRO A 12 14.10 26.97 3.61
CA PRO A 12 13.15 26.73 2.54
C PRO A 12 12.99 25.24 2.19
N ALA A 13 13.83 24.35 2.75
CA ALA A 13 13.74 22.93 2.51
C ALA A 13 12.42 22.35 3.04
N THR A 14 11.87 21.37 2.33
CA THR A 14 10.66 20.66 2.77
C THR A 14 10.94 19.68 3.91
N ARG A 15 12.20 19.24 4.05
CA ARG A 15 12.69 18.34 5.09
C ARG A 15 14.09 18.74 5.52
N TRP A 16 14.46 18.37 6.74
CA TRP A 16 15.80 18.61 7.25
C TRP A 16 16.81 17.66 6.60
N SER A 17 17.81 18.21 5.91
CA SER A 17 19.10 17.54 5.77
C SER A 17 19.99 17.81 6.99
N LEU A 18 21.09 17.06 7.11
CA LEU A 18 22.08 17.34 8.15
C LEU A 18 22.74 18.73 7.95
N ASP A 19 22.96 19.15 6.69
CA ASP A 19 23.54 20.47 6.40
C ASP A 19 22.59 21.60 6.76
N ASP A 20 21.29 21.43 6.45
CA ASP A 20 20.27 22.39 6.84
C ASP A 20 20.20 22.55 8.36
N LEU A 21 20.34 21.45 9.11
CA LEU A 21 20.38 21.49 10.57
C LEU A 21 21.62 22.21 11.09
N VAL A 22 22.81 21.94 10.53
CA VAL A 22 24.04 22.68 10.86
C VAL A 22 23.86 24.17 10.60
N ALA A 23 23.36 24.53 9.43
CA ALA A 23 23.14 25.92 9.03
C ALA A 23 22.10 26.61 9.94
N ALA A 24 21.01 25.93 10.28
CA ALA A 24 20.00 26.47 11.19
C ALA A 24 20.53 26.62 12.62
N PHE A 25 21.46 25.77 13.07
CA PHE A 25 22.15 25.98 14.35
C PHE A 25 23.04 27.22 14.29
N GLN A 26 23.79 27.45 13.22
CA GLN A 26 24.65 28.64 13.06
C GLN A 26 23.89 29.97 13.16
N GLN A 27 22.62 30.00 12.78
CA GLN A 27 21.79 31.20 12.85
C GLN A 27 21.28 31.51 14.28
N GLN A 28 21.52 30.62 15.27
CA GLN A 28 21.10 30.86 16.65
C GLN A 28 22.15 31.67 17.44
N PRO A 29 21.76 32.78 18.11
CA PRO A 29 22.68 33.59 18.90
C PRO A 29 23.37 32.78 20.01
N GLY A 30 24.70 32.90 20.12
CA GLY A 30 25.49 32.23 21.17
C GLY A 30 25.65 30.72 20.98
N SER A 31 25.23 30.17 19.85
CA SER A 31 25.37 28.74 19.57
C SER A 31 26.79 28.36 19.12
N ARG A 32 27.23 27.16 19.50
CA ARG A 32 28.35 26.47 18.86
C ARG A 32 27.78 25.29 18.09
N PRO A 33 27.65 25.38 16.75
CA PRO A 33 27.00 24.33 15.97
C PRO A 33 27.82 23.03 16.07
N PRO A 34 27.19 21.90 16.41
CA PRO A 34 27.86 20.60 16.30
C PRO A 34 28.28 20.33 14.85
N SER A 35 29.36 19.55 14.68
CA SER A 35 29.73 19.08 13.34
C SER A 35 28.62 18.22 12.74
N ARG A 36 28.60 18.12 11.41
CA ARG A 36 27.66 17.26 10.69
C ARG A 36 27.66 15.82 11.22
N SER A 37 28.83 15.25 11.48
CA SER A 37 28.97 13.88 12.02
C SER A 37 28.46 13.75 13.45
N SER A 38 28.68 14.79 14.28
CA SER A 38 28.13 14.82 15.64
C SER A 38 26.59 14.90 15.63
N LEU A 39 26.01 15.74 14.76
CA LEU A 39 24.56 15.79 14.58
C LEU A 39 24.00 14.45 14.10
N TRP A 40 24.67 13.82 13.13
CA TRP A 40 24.25 12.51 12.65
C TRP A 40 24.22 11.48 13.78
N ARG A 41 25.28 11.40 14.60
CA ARG A 41 25.35 10.46 15.73
C ARG A 41 24.27 10.74 16.78
N ILE A 42 24.00 12.01 17.09
CA ILE A 42 22.93 12.40 18.02
C ILE A 42 21.55 11.99 17.47
N LEU A 43 21.31 12.22 16.19
CA LEU A 43 20.03 11.84 15.56
C LEU A 43 19.86 10.33 15.50
N GLU A 44 20.93 9.59 15.20
CA GLU A 44 20.90 8.11 15.17
C GLU A 44 20.65 7.53 16.57
N GLU A 45 21.33 8.04 17.60
CA GLU A 45 21.12 7.63 18.99
C GLU A 45 19.69 7.89 19.47
N ALA A 46 19.07 8.97 18.98
CA ALA A 46 17.68 9.31 19.28
C ALA A 46 16.65 8.62 18.35
N ASP A 47 17.08 7.76 17.42
CA ASP A 47 16.28 7.20 16.32
C ASP A 47 15.42 8.24 15.58
N LEU A 48 15.96 9.46 15.44
CA LEU A 48 15.33 10.54 14.70
C LEU A 48 15.83 10.55 13.27
N LYS A 49 14.91 10.40 12.31
CA LYS A 49 15.20 10.47 10.87
C LYS A 49 14.39 11.59 10.21
N PRO A 50 14.75 12.88 10.40
CA PRO A 50 13.98 14.05 9.94
C PRO A 50 13.76 14.13 8.42
N HIS A 51 14.59 13.46 7.64
CA HIS A 51 14.47 13.35 6.19
C HIS A 51 13.44 12.29 5.76
N ARG A 52 13.06 11.37 6.66
CA ARG A 52 12.06 10.33 6.39
C ARG A 52 10.67 10.85 6.73
N SER A 53 9.71 10.37 5.95
CA SER A 53 8.29 10.49 6.27
C SER A 53 7.63 9.23 5.75
N VAL A 54 6.63 8.78 6.48
CA VAL A 54 5.81 7.64 6.12
C VAL A 54 4.38 8.13 6.00
N CYS A 55 3.63 7.56 5.07
CA CYS A 55 2.19 7.76 5.06
C CYS A 55 1.61 7.09 6.32
N TRP A 56 0.67 7.77 6.96
CA TRP A 56 -0.01 7.29 8.15
C TRP A 56 -1.51 7.45 7.95
N LEU A 57 -2.27 6.40 8.23
CA LEU A 57 -3.72 6.40 8.14
C LEU A 57 -4.28 6.16 9.54
N ASN A 58 -5.16 7.04 10.01
CA ASN A 58 -5.86 6.87 11.28
C ASN A 58 -7.23 6.27 11.02
N SER A 59 -7.61 5.26 11.79
CA SER A 59 -9.01 4.83 11.86
C SER A 59 -9.77 5.73 12.83
N HIS A 60 -11.00 6.09 12.47
CA HIS A 60 -11.94 6.78 13.37
C HIS A 60 -13.00 5.82 13.95
N ASP A 61 -12.87 4.52 13.67
CA ASP A 61 -13.76 3.49 14.18
C ASP A 61 -13.46 3.21 15.66
N PRO A 62 -14.42 3.41 16.59
CA PRO A 62 -14.20 3.16 18.02
C PRO A 62 -13.86 1.68 18.31
N ASP A 63 -14.28 0.76 17.43
CA ASP A 63 -14.04 -0.68 17.57
C ASP A 63 -12.85 -1.16 16.73
N PHE A 64 -12.02 -0.25 16.20
CA PHE A 64 -10.94 -0.57 15.27
C PHE A 64 -10.04 -1.69 15.78
N GLU A 65 -9.59 -1.63 17.03
CA GLU A 65 -8.66 -2.61 17.60
C GLU A 65 -9.29 -4.01 17.66
N ALA A 66 -10.55 -4.12 18.07
CA ALA A 66 -11.27 -5.38 18.13
C ALA A 66 -11.49 -5.99 16.73
N LYS A 67 -11.86 -5.15 15.75
CA LYS A 67 -12.03 -5.57 14.35
C LYS A 67 -10.70 -5.99 13.73
N ALA A 68 -9.65 -5.18 13.89
CA ALA A 68 -8.31 -5.49 13.40
C ALA A 68 -7.79 -6.81 14.01
N HIS A 69 -7.97 -7.02 15.31
CA HIS A 69 -7.62 -8.28 15.95
C HIS A 69 -8.38 -9.46 15.34
N THR A 70 -9.68 -9.31 15.08
CA THR A 70 -10.51 -10.35 14.46
C THR A 70 -10.00 -10.73 13.06
N ILE A 71 -9.69 -9.74 12.23
CA ILE A 71 -9.12 -9.96 10.89
C ILE A 71 -7.74 -10.60 10.97
N CYS A 72 -6.85 -10.13 11.85
CA CYS A 72 -5.53 -10.74 12.06
C CYS A 72 -5.64 -12.22 12.47
N GLN A 73 -6.57 -12.55 13.38
CA GLN A 73 -6.83 -13.94 13.79
C GLN A 73 -7.29 -14.82 12.63
N LEU A 74 -8.05 -14.26 11.69
CA LEU A 74 -8.51 -14.95 10.49
C LEU A 74 -7.34 -15.33 9.58
N TYR A 75 -6.38 -14.41 9.35
CA TYR A 75 -5.16 -14.69 8.60
C TYR A 75 -4.25 -15.71 9.32
N ILE A 76 -4.00 -15.55 10.63
CA ILE A 76 -3.15 -16.47 11.41
C ILE A 76 -3.68 -17.91 11.35
N LYS A 77 -5.00 -18.08 11.37
CA LYS A 77 -5.65 -19.40 11.37
C LYS A 77 -5.98 -19.92 9.97
N ALA A 78 -5.66 -19.19 8.90
CA ALA A 78 -6.09 -19.52 7.55
C ALA A 78 -5.71 -20.94 7.12
N LEU A 79 -4.49 -21.39 7.41
CA LEU A 79 -4.03 -22.74 7.08
C LEU A 79 -4.80 -23.82 7.84
N ARG A 80 -5.09 -23.58 9.12
CA ARG A 80 -5.91 -24.49 9.92
C ARG A 80 -7.34 -24.57 9.38
N PHE A 81 -7.95 -23.43 9.09
CA PHE A 81 -9.29 -23.38 8.50
C PHE A 81 -9.35 -24.11 7.16
N PHE A 82 -8.31 -24.00 6.34
CA PHE A 82 -8.23 -24.71 5.07
C PHE A 82 -8.33 -26.23 5.25
N GLN A 83 -7.64 -26.78 6.26
CA GLN A 83 -7.72 -28.20 6.61
C GLN A 83 -9.10 -28.61 7.14
N GLU A 84 -9.83 -27.66 7.73
CA GLU A 84 -11.21 -27.83 8.24
C GLU A 84 -12.28 -27.54 7.16
N GLY A 85 -11.89 -27.38 5.89
CA GLY A 85 -12.81 -27.16 4.77
C GLY A 85 -13.31 -25.71 4.63
N ARG A 86 -12.57 -24.74 5.18
CA ARG A 86 -12.90 -23.31 5.18
C ARG A 86 -11.77 -22.49 4.55
N LEU A 87 -12.07 -21.74 3.50
CA LEU A 87 -11.07 -20.98 2.75
C LEU A 87 -11.10 -19.50 3.12
N VAL A 88 -9.94 -18.95 3.46
CA VAL A 88 -9.74 -17.51 3.67
C VAL A 88 -9.18 -16.91 2.38
N ILE A 89 -9.86 -15.88 1.88
CA ILE A 89 -9.50 -15.15 0.66
C ILE A 89 -9.45 -13.67 1.03
N CYS A 90 -8.41 -12.97 0.58
CA CYS A 90 -8.41 -11.51 0.60
C CYS A 90 -8.37 -10.97 -0.81
N ALA A 91 -9.05 -9.85 -1.04
CA ALA A 91 -9.13 -9.26 -2.36
C ALA A 91 -9.02 -7.74 -2.29
N ASP A 92 -8.39 -7.18 -3.32
CA ASP A 92 -8.05 -5.77 -3.40
C ASP A 92 -8.03 -5.34 -4.88
N GLU A 93 -8.14 -4.03 -5.11
CA GLU A 93 -8.13 -3.45 -6.43
C GLU A 93 -7.04 -2.38 -6.58
N LYS A 94 -6.16 -2.56 -7.55
CA LYS A 94 -5.21 -1.54 -7.95
C LYS A 94 -5.72 -0.79 -9.17
N THR A 95 -6.31 0.38 -8.93
CA THR A 95 -6.80 1.27 -10.01
C THR A 95 -5.72 2.17 -10.57
N GLY A 96 -6.00 2.73 -11.77
CA GLY A 96 -5.17 3.77 -12.37
C GLY A 96 -3.76 3.32 -12.72
N MET A 97 -3.52 2.01 -12.84
CA MET A 97 -2.21 1.48 -13.21
C MET A 97 -1.87 1.94 -14.61
N GLN A 98 -0.84 2.78 -14.72
CA GLN A 98 -0.37 3.26 -16.00
C GLN A 98 0.32 2.13 -16.76
N ILE A 99 -0.06 1.94 -18.02
CA ILE A 99 0.68 1.07 -18.93
C ILE A 99 1.75 1.94 -19.61
N LEU A 100 2.98 1.82 -19.12
CA LEU A 100 4.12 2.59 -19.60
C LEU A 100 5.08 1.69 -20.35
N GLN A 101 5.54 2.17 -21.50
CA GLN A 101 6.63 1.58 -22.27
C GLN A 101 7.75 2.60 -22.36
N ARG A 102 9.01 2.18 -22.17
CA ARG A 102 10.18 3.05 -22.41
C ARG A 102 10.31 3.32 -23.90
N ALA A 103 10.59 4.57 -24.28
CA ALA A 103 10.73 4.95 -25.69
C ALA A 103 11.90 4.22 -26.37
N TYR A 104 12.96 3.92 -25.60
CA TYR A 104 14.16 3.22 -26.04
C TYR A 104 14.58 2.16 -25.03
N PRO A 105 15.32 1.11 -25.45
CA PRO A 105 15.79 0.06 -24.55
C PRO A 105 16.83 0.58 -23.55
N THR A 106 16.85 -0.03 -22.35
CA THR A 106 17.88 0.22 -21.34
C THR A 106 19.27 -0.06 -21.90
N GLN A 107 20.20 0.88 -21.74
CA GLN A 107 21.60 0.65 -22.07
C GLN A 107 22.29 -0.04 -20.88
N PRO A 108 22.90 -1.23 -21.08
CA PRO A 108 23.53 -1.96 -20.00
C PRO A 108 24.75 -1.22 -19.46
N VAL A 109 25.16 -1.59 -18.24
CA VAL A 109 26.38 -1.09 -17.60
C VAL A 109 27.60 -1.37 -18.49
N GLN A 110 28.51 -0.40 -18.56
CA GLN A 110 29.84 -0.55 -19.16
C GLN A 110 30.91 -0.01 -18.18
N PRO A 111 32.20 -0.36 -18.33
CA PRO A 111 33.27 0.26 -17.56
C PRO A 111 33.15 1.80 -17.61
N SER A 112 33.13 2.42 -16.43
CA SER A 112 32.93 3.87 -16.22
C SER A 112 31.60 4.46 -16.72
N LYS A 113 30.59 3.63 -17.03
CA LYS A 113 29.24 4.08 -17.41
C LYS A 113 28.18 3.28 -16.65
N PRO A 114 27.40 3.91 -15.75
CA PRO A 114 26.27 3.24 -15.11
C PRO A 114 25.18 2.90 -16.14
N GLU A 115 24.27 2.00 -15.74
CA GLU A 115 23.07 1.68 -16.50
C GLU A 115 22.32 2.98 -16.85
N LYS A 116 21.90 3.11 -18.11
CA LYS A 116 21.04 4.23 -18.52
C LYS A 116 19.65 3.71 -18.84
N ARG A 117 18.69 4.10 -18.01
CA ARG A 117 17.27 3.90 -18.27
C ARG A 117 16.75 5.10 -19.03
N GLU A 118 16.02 4.86 -20.10
CA GLU A 118 15.37 5.90 -20.88
C GLU A 118 14.40 6.69 -19.98
N ASP A 119 14.46 8.01 -19.98
CA ASP A 119 13.57 8.84 -19.18
C ASP A 119 12.20 8.98 -19.87
N GLU A 120 12.20 9.08 -21.19
CA GLU A 120 10.99 9.21 -21.99
C GLU A 120 10.18 7.91 -22.02
N TYR A 121 8.85 8.06 -21.89
CA TYR A 121 7.93 6.94 -21.89
C TYR A 121 6.71 7.20 -22.78
N ILE A 122 6.25 6.13 -23.43
CA ILE A 122 5.01 6.08 -24.20
C ILE A 122 3.90 5.59 -23.27
N ARG A 123 2.79 6.33 -23.22
CA ARG A 123 1.64 6.06 -22.36
C ARG A 123 0.54 5.35 -23.15
N HIS A 124 0.22 4.12 -22.75
CA HIS A 124 -0.81 3.27 -23.38
C HIS A 124 -2.16 3.31 -22.64
N GLY A 125 -2.36 4.33 -21.82
CA GLY A 125 -3.53 4.49 -20.96
C GLY A 125 -3.36 3.89 -19.57
N VAL A 126 -4.49 3.59 -18.94
CA VAL A 126 -4.56 3.04 -17.58
C VAL A 126 -5.39 1.75 -17.55
N ARG A 127 -5.14 0.92 -16.54
CA ARG A 127 -5.93 -0.27 -16.22
C ARG A 127 -6.26 -0.34 -14.74
N ALA A 128 -7.29 -1.10 -14.42
CA ALA A 128 -7.62 -1.55 -13.09
C ALA A 128 -7.31 -3.05 -12.98
N LEU A 129 -6.55 -3.41 -11.95
CA LEU A 129 -6.31 -4.79 -11.55
C LEU A 129 -7.26 -5.12 -10.40
N LEU A 130 -8.03 -6.18 -10.55
CA LEU A 130 -8.77 -6.81 -9.47
C LEU A 130 -8.04 -8.11 -9.13
N ALA A 131 -7.69 -8.32 -7.87
CA ALA A 131 -6.92 -9.48 -7.46
C ALA A 131 -7.48 -10.10 -6.17
N SER A 132 -7.54 -11.43 -6.16
CA SER A 132 -7.93 -12.25 -5.01
C SER A 132 -6.79 -13.21 -4.68
N PHE A 133 -6.32 -13.14 -3.44
CA PHE A 133 -5.27 -13.97 -2.89
C PHE A 133 -5.87 -15.01 -1.94
N VAL A 134 -5.66 -16.28 -2.27
CA VAL A 134 -6.06 -17.43 -1.46
C VAL A 134 -5.01 -17.63 -0.37
N VAL A 135 -5.28 -17.06 0.79
CA VAL A 135 -4.34 -16.94 1.91
C VAL A 135 -3.63 -18.25 2.28
N PRO A 136 -4.32 -19.40 2.45
CA PRO A 136 -3.64 -20.62 2.89
C PRO A 136 -2.76 -21.27 1.82
N THR A 137 -2.99 -20.99 0.53
CA THR A 137 -2.28 -21.66 -0.58
C THR A 137 -1.30 -20.75 -1.31
N GLY A 138 -1.44 -19.44 -1.18
CA GLY A 138 -0.67 -18.45 -1.93
C GLY A 138 -1.14 -18.25 -3.38
N GLN A 139 -2.23 -18.91 -3.80
CA GLN A 139 -2.77 -18.75 -5.16
C GLN A 139 -3.30 -17.33 -5.34
N LEU A 140 -2.91 -16.68 -6.44
CA LEU A 140 -3.38 -15.36 -6.84
C LEU A 140 -4.22 -15.49 -8.11
N VAL A 141 -5.49 -15.12 -8.03
CA VAL A 141 -6.39 -15.00 -9.18
C VAL A 141 -6.61 -13.52 -9.47
N TRP A 142 -6.55 -13.11 -10.72
CA TRP A 142 -6.61 -11.69 -11.07
C TRP A 142 -7.30 -11.45 -12.42
N ASN A 143 -7.89 -10.26 -12.55
CA ASN A 143 -8.45 -9.75 -13.80
C ASN A 143 -7.93 -8.34 -14.04
N LEU A 144 -7.56 -8.05 -15.29
CA LEU A 144 -7.11 -6.73 -15.72
C LEU A 144 -8.14 -6.11 -16.66
N GLY A 145 -8.71 -4.97 -16.26
CA GLY A 145 -9.77 -4.28 -16.98
C GLY A 145 -9.48 -2.80 -17.22
N GLN A 146 -10.33 -2.13 -18.01
CA GLN A 146 -10.27 -0.68 -18.18
C GLN A 146 -10.93 0.07 -17.02
N THR A 147 -11.89 -0.58 -16.35
CA THR A 147 -12.74 -0.01 -15.31
C THR A 147 -12.68 -0.85 -14.03
N ARG A 148 -13.23 -0.31 -12.95
CA ARG A 148 -13.44 -0.99 -11.67
C ARG A 148 -14.86 -0.74 -11.19
N THR A 149 -15.83 -1.35 -11.86
CA THR A 149 -17.25 -1.29 -11.54
C THR A 149 -17.68 -2.47 -10.67
N SER A 150 -18.90 -2.41 -10.12
CA SER A 150 -19.50 -3.57 -9.43
C SER A 150 -19.71 -4.77 -10.37
N ALA A 151 -19.94 -4.53 -11.66
CA ALA A 151 -20.02 -5.59 -12.67
C ALA A 151 -18.66 -6.25 -12.90
N ASP A 152 -17.58 -5.46 -12.98
CA ASP A 152 -16.21 -5.98 -13.06
C ASP A 152 -15.86 -6.82 -11.83
N TRP A 153 -16.28 -6.36 -10.65
CA TRP A 153 -16.12 -7.08 -9.39
C TRP A 153 -16.88 -8.41 -9.37
N ALA A 154 -18.16 -8.44 -9.76
CA ALA A 154 -18.95 -9.67 -9.84
C ALA A 154 -18.35 -10.68 -10.85
N ALA A 155 -17.86 -10.19 -12.00
CA ALA A 155 -17.16 -11.02 -12.98
C ALA A 155 -15.85 -11.59 -12.44
N HIS A 156 -15.10 -10.79 -11.66
CA HIS A 156 -13.90 -11.25 -10.95
C HIS A 156 -14.25 -12.35 -9.94
N LEU A 157 -15.24 -12.14 -9.06
CA LEU A 157 -15.68 -13.15 -8.10
C LEU A 157 -16.08 -14.47 -8.77
N THR A 158 -16.79 -14.39 -9.90
CA THR A 158 -17.15 -15.58 -10.70
C THR A 158 -15.91 -16.31 -11.20
N THR A 159 -14.93 -15.57 -11.71
CA THR A 159 -13.64 -16.13 -12.18
C THR A 159 -12.88 -16.80 -11.04
N VAL A 160 -12.86 -16.17 -9.86
CA VAL A 160 -12.19 -16.70 -8.67
C VAL A 160 -12.83 -18.00 -8.24
N VAL A 161 -14.14 -18.02 -7.97
CA VAL A 161 -14.86 -19.19 -7.47
C VAL A 161 -14.72 -20.41 -8.40
N GLN A 162 -14.67 -20.21 -9.71
CA GLN A 162 -14.43 -21.29 -10.69
C GLN A 162 -13.04 -21.95 -10.56
N GLN A 163 -12.06 -21.26 -9.96
CA GLN A 163 -10.70 -21.74 -9.76
C GLN A 163 -10.43 -22.24 -8.34
N LEU A 164 -11.41 -22.10 -7.43
CA LEU A 164 -11.26 -22.52 -6.05
C LEU A 164 -11.71 -23.98 -5.86
N PRO A 165 -11.09 -24.72 -4.93
CA PRO A 165 -11.62 -26.01 -4.51
C PRO A 165 -13.01 -25.82 -3.87
N VAL A 166 -13.86 -26.83 -4.00
CA VAL A 166 -15.14 -26.88 -3.29
C VAL A 166 -14.86 -26.96 -1.78
N MET A 167 -15.33 -25.96 -1.05
CA MET A 167 -15.14 -25.80 0.39
C MET A 167 -16.49 -25.58 1.06
N GLN A 168 -16.57 -25.89 2.35
CA GLN A 168 -17.79 -25.69 3.15
C GLN A 168 -18.08 -24.21 3.38
N ARG A 169 -17.03 -23.37 3.40
CA ARG A 169 -17.12 -21.94 3.68
C ARG A 169 -15.99 -21.17 3.00
N TYR A 170 -16.31 -19.98 2.51
CA TYR A 170 -15.36 -19.01 1.99
C TYR A 170 -15.50 -17.72 2.80
N ASP A 171 -14.43 -17.25 3.45
CA ASP A 171 -14.40 -15.93 4.05
C ASP A 171 -13.62 -14.98 3.15
N TRP A 172 -14.30 -13.92 2.75
CA TRP A 172 -13.73 -12.85 1.95
C TRP A 172 -13.37 -11.68 2.85
N VAL A 173 -12.11 -11.26 2.79
CA VAL A 173 -11.64 -10.02 3.39
C VAL A 173 -11.47 -9.02 2.25
N VAL A 174 -12.31 -7.98 2.26
CA VAL A 174 -12.32 -6.89 1.29
C VAL A 174 -12.29 -5.56 2.04
N ASP A 175 -11.85 -4.50 1.38
CA ASP A 175 -11.98 -3.16 1.93
C ASP A 175 -13.45 -2.68 1.88
N ASN A 176 -13.77 -1.55 2.53
CA ASN A 176 -15.15 -1.08 2.64
C ASN A 176 -15.57 -0.19 1.45
N LEU A 177 -15.16 -0.54 0.23
CA LEU A 177 -15.36 0.28 -0.96
C LEU A 177 -16.76 0.07 -1.56
N HIS A 178 -17.39 1.15 -2.04
CA HIS A 178 -18.78 1.14 -2.55
C HIS A 178 -19.06 0.11 -3.65
N THR A 179 -18.04 -0.29 -4.42
CA THR A 179 -18.11 -1.31 -5.47
C THR A 179 -18.51 -2.68 -4.95
N HIS A 180 -18.24 -2.98 -3.67
CA HIS A 180 -18.58 -4.25 -3.04
C HIS A 180 -20.04 -4.34 -2.59
N TRP A 181 -20.69 -3.19 -2.33
CA TRP A 181 -22.03 -3.12 -1.74
C TRP A 181 -23.18 -3.18 -2.76
N SER A 182 -22.90 -2.94 -4.04
CA SER A 182 -23.93 -2.80 -5.08
C SER A 182 -24.36 -4.13 -5.72
N LEU A 183 -23.88 -5.27 -5.21
CA LEU A 183 -24.32 -6.62 -5.62
C LEU A 183 -25.79 -6.91 -5.28
N GLY A 184 -26.42 -6.13 -4.39
CA GLY A 184 -27.82 -6.29 -4.01
C GLY A 184 -28.86 -6.01 -5.11
N ASN A 185 -28.46 -5.42 -6.24
CA ASN A 185 -29.39 -5.06 -7.33
C ASN A 185 -29.50 -6.12 -8.44
N LEU A 186 -28.92 -7.32 -8.29
CA LEU A 186 -28.96 -8.37 -9.30
C LEU A 186 -29.96 -9.52 -9.02
N HIS A 187 -30.73 -9.49 -7.91
CA HIS A 187 -31.94 -10.34 -7.75
C HIS A 187 -32.84 -9.87 -6.59
N PRO A 188 -34.20 -9.94 -6.68
CA PRO A 188 -35.08 -9.50 -5.61
C PRO A 188 -35.16 -10.53 -4.46
N SER A 189 -35.23 -10.00 -3.24
CA SER A 189 -35.60 -10.65 -1.96
C SER A 189 -34.70 -11.74 -1.37
N GLY A 190 -33.86 -11.34 -0.41
CA GLY A 190 -33.24 -12.21 0.60
C GLY A 190 -32.49 -11.37 1.64
N PRO A 191 -32.55 -11.68 2.96
CA PRO A 191 -32.02 -10.81 4.00
C PRO A 191 -30.46 -10.79 4.00
N PRO A 192 -29.85 -9.69 4.46
CA PRO A 192 -28.40 -9.53 4.43
C PRO A 192 -27.73 -10.40 5.49
N HIS A 193 -26.93 -11.37 5.05
CA HIS A 193 -25.91 -11.97 5.91
C HIS A 193 -24.71 -11.03 5.95
N GLY A 194 -24.41 -10.52 7.15
CA GLY A 194 -23.33 -9.57 7.37
C GLY A 194 -21.97 -10.12 6.95
N MET A 195 -21.34 -9.45 5.98
CA MET A 195 -19.89 -9.46 5.78
C MET A 195 -19.27 -8.47 6.78
N LEU A 196 -18.21 -8.90 7.45
CA LEU A 196 -17.33 -8.06 8.27
C LEU A 196 -16.28 -7.38 7.40
#